data_AF-A0A0J7KQ52-F1
#
_entry.id   AF-A0A0J7KQ52-F1
#
_cell.length_a   1.000
_cell.length_b   1.000
_cell.length_c   1.000
_cell.angle_alpha   90.00
_cell.angle_beta   90.00
_cell.angle_gamma   90.00
#
_symmetry.space_group_name_H-M   'P 1'
#
loop_
_entity.id
_entity.type
_entity.pdbx_description
1 polymer ?
#
loop_
_entity_poly.entity_id
_entity_poly.type
_entity_poly.pdbx_seq_one_letter_code
_entity_poly.pdbx_strand_id
1 'polypeptide(L)'
;MNDIPFLCGKFASSLRKQLFREHLGLLNTKEDVNIDDAIIKSFYKDIWCARSKQNTKIYEEVFQCIPTDTVVNFSMLKQYQDKIPISLSDPLLAQEMAENIKGHLVDLPLHFLCNEDLKPAAGTVEGMMPTALWT
;
A
#
# COMPACT_ATOMS: atom_id res chain seq x y z
N MET A 1 -20.53 14.75 -5.16
CA MET A 1 -19.36 14.47 -6.01
C MET A 1 -18.59 15.77 -6.12
N ASN A 2 -17.52 15.90 -5.35
CA ASN A 2 -16.88 17.16 -5.00
C ASN A 2 -17.88 18.23 -4.46
N ASP A 3 -18.68 17.85 -3.46
CA ASP A 3 -19.75 18.67 -2.84
C ASP A 3 -20.92 19.08 -3.76
N ILE A 4 -20.91 18.64 -5.02
CA ILE A 4 -21.99 18.91 -5.97
C ILE A 4 -22.97 17.72 -5.97
N PRO A 5 -24.30 17.95 -5.94
CA PRO A 5 -25.29 16.90 -6.12
C PRO A 5 -25.05 16.11 -7.40
N PHE A 6 -25.00 14.77 -7.29
CA PHE A 6 -24.67 13.90 -8.41
C PHE A 6 -25.48 12.62 -8.35
N LEU A 7 -26.07 12.23 -9.49
CA LEU A 7 -26.81 10.97 -9.61
C LEU A 7 -25.82 9.82 -9.80
N CYS A 8 -25.75 8.92 -8.82
CA CYS A 8 -24.90 7.73 -8.89
C CYS A 8 -25.70 6.47 -9.26
N GLY A 9 -25.15 5.63 -10.14
CA GLY A 9 -25.71 4.31 -10.43
C GLY A 9 -25.66 3.40 -9.20
N LYS A 10 -26.76 2.68 -8.92
CA LYS A 10 -26.92 1.86 -7.70
C LYS A 10 -25.79 0.82 -7.56
N PHE A 11 -25.55 0.02 -8.60
CA PHE A 11 -24.58 -1.08 -8.58
C PHE A 11 -23.13 -0.60 -8.39
N ALA A 12 -22.67 0.34 -9.21
CA ALA A 12 -21.31 0.87 -9.13
C ALA A 12 -21.06 1.58 -7.79
N SER A 13 -22.05 2.34 -7.30
CA SER A 13 -21.97 3.04 -6.03
C SER A 13 -21.90 2.07 -4.85
N SER A 14 -22.75 1.03 -4.81
CA SER A 14 -22.70 0.03 -3.73
C SER A 14 -21.39 -0.74 -3.72
N LEU A 15 -20.91 -1.17 -4.90
CA LEU A 15 -19.64 -1.88 -5.01
C LEU A 15 -18.46 -1.03 -4.55
N ARG A 16 -18.36 0.21 -5.05
CA ARG A 16 -17.29 1.15 -4.64
C ARG A 16 -17.30 1.38 -3.13
N LYS A 17 -18.48 1.61 -2.54
CA LYS A 17 -18.61 1.84 -1.09
C LYS A 17 -18.21 0.61 -0.29
N GLN A 18 -18.54 -0.59 -0.76
CA GLN A 18 -18.11 -1.83 -0.12
C GLN A 18 -16.59 -1.99 -0.15
N LEU A 19 -15.96 -1.77 -1.31
CA LEU A 19 -14.50 -1.83 -1.46
C LEU A 19 -13.81 -0.77 -0.57
N PHE A 20 -14.35 0.45 -0.51
CA PHE A 20 -13.82 1.49 0.35
C PHE A 20 -13.95 1.11 1.82
N ARG A 21 -15.08 0.54 2.23
CA ARG A 21 -15.26 0.06 3.61
C ARG A 21 -14.26 -1.05 3.95
N GLU A 22 -14.01 -1.98 3.04
CA GLU A 22 -13.02 -3.04 3.26
C GLU A 22 -11.61 -2.47 3.39
N HIS A 23 -11.14 -1.73 2.38
CA HIS A 23 -9.76 -1.24 2.33
C HIS A 23 -9.45 -0.17 3.38
N LEU A 24 -10.43 0.62 3.80
CA LEU A 24 -10.29 1.55 4.93
C LEU A 24 -10.57 0.89 6.29
N GLY A 25 -10.91 -0.40 6.33
CA GLY A 25 -11.17 -1.12 7.58
C GLY A 25 -12.41 -0.64 8.33
N LEU A 26 -13.46 -0.23 7.62
CA LEU A 26 -14.71 0.32 8.17
C LEU A 26 -15.83 -0.73 8.31
N LEU A 27 -15.62 -1.99 7.89
CA LEU A 27 -16.69 -3.02 7.89
C LEU A 27 -17.20 -3.39 9.29
N ASN A 28 -16.31 -3.45 10.29
CA ASN A 28 -16.62 -3.90 11.64
C ASN A 28 -16.30 -2.84 12.71
N THR A 29 -16.42 -1.56 12.36
CA THR A 29 -16.03 -0.45 13.26
C THR A 29 -17.18 0.49 13.53
N LYS A 30 -17.02 1.29 14.59
CA LYS A 30 -17.91 2.42 14.91
C LYS A 30 -17.45 3.74 14.26
N GLU A 31 -16.42 3.72 13.41
CA GLU A 31 -15.93 4.93 12.74
C GLU A 31 -16.94 5.40 11.70
N ASP A 32 -17.43 6.62 11.88
CA ASP A 32 -18.33 7.27 10.94
C ASP A 32 -17.55 8.10 9.92
N VAL A 33 -17.01 7.42 8.91
CA VAL A 33 -16.31 8.06 7.78
C VAL A 33 -17.27 8.17 6.61
N ASN A 34 -17.51 9.41 6.16
CA ASN A 34 -18.27 9.66 4.95
C ASN A 34 -17.46 9.24 3.70
N ILE A 35 -17.92 8.19 3.03
CA ILE A 35 -17.34 7.65 1.80
C ILE A 35 -18.20 7.89 0.56
N ASP A 36 -19.26 8.71 0.68
CA ASP A 36 -20.19 8.97 -0.42
C ASP A 36 -19.54 9.82 -1.51
N ASP A 37 -18.76 10.83 -1.10
CA ASP A 37 -17.98 11.66 -2.00
C ASP A 37 -16.53 11.18 -2.09
N ALA A 38 -16.24 10.35 -3.09
CA ALA A 38 -14.92 9.74 -3.26
C ALA A 38 -13.83 10.71 -3.75
N ILE A 39 -14.21 11.88 -4.27
CA ILE A 39 -13.27 12.80 -4.93
C ILE A 39 -13.08 14.13 -4.21
N ILE A 40 -13.83 14.37 -3.13
CA ILE A 40 -13.62 15.56 -2.31
C ILE A 40 -12.22 15.52 -1.70
N LYS A 41 -11.54 16.68 -1.70
CA LYS A 41 -10.15 16.82 -1.29
C LYS A 41 -9.89 16.31 0.14
N SER A 42 -10.83 16.56 1.06
CA SER A 42 -10.73 16.12 2.46
C SER A 42 -10.72 14.60 2.57
N PHE A 43 -11.65 13.92 1.90
CA PHE A 43 -11.67 12.46 1.85
C PHE A 43 -10.37 11.90 1.25
N TYR A 44 -9.93 12.43 0.11
CA TYR A 44 -8.72 11.94 -0.55
C TYR A 44 -7.46 12.15 0.30
N LYS A 45 -7.23 13.36 0.84
CA LYS A 45 -6.00 13.67 1.57
C LYS A 45 -6.02 13.17 3.01
N ASP A 46 -7.09 13.46 3.73
CA ASP A 46 -7.12 13.35 5.19
C ASP A 46 -7.61 11.97 5.64
N ILE A 47 -8.29 11.22 4.75
CA ILE A 47 -8.70 9.84 5.00
C ILE A 47 -7.85 8.87 4.17
N TRP A 48 -7.98 8.91 2.84
CA TRP A 48 -7.38 7.89 1.96
C TRP A 48 -5.85 7.91 2.01
N CYS A 49 -5.21 9.03 1.68
CA CYS A 49 -3.76 9.16 1.71
C CYS A 49 -3.19 9.06 3.12
N ALA A 50 -3.84 9.68 4.12
CA ALA A 50 -3.37 9.62 5.50
C ALA A 50 -3.33 8.18 6.03
N ARG A 51 -4.41 7.41 5.78
CA ARG A 51 -4.50 6.00 6.19
C ARG A 51 -3.46 5.14 5.49
N SER A 52 -3.34 5.30 4.18
CA SER A 52 -2.35 4.60 3.34
C SER A 52 -0.92 4.83 3.84
N LYS A 53 -0.54 6.10 4.06
CA LYS A 53 0.78 6.47 4.61
C LYS A 53 1.05 5.91 5.98
N GLN A 54 0.07 5.97 6.88
CA GLN A 54 0.22 5.44 8.23
C GLN A 54 0.43 3.93 8.21
N ASN A 55 -0.40 3.21 7.46
CA ASN A 55 -0.28 1.76 7.32
C ASN A 55 1.07 1.38 6.70
N THR A 56 1.50 2.04 5.61
CA THR A 56 2.81 1.81 4.98
C THR A 56 3.94 1.96 6.00
N LYS A 57 3.94 3.06 6.77
CA LYS A 57 4.96 3.30 7.79
C LYS A 57 5.01 2.16 8.82
N ILE A 58 3.86 1.73 9.33
CA ILE A 58 3.81 0.65 10.32
C ILE A 58 4.30 -0.66 9.70
N TYR A 59 3.88 -0.99 8.47
CA TYR A 59 4.33 -2.21 7.81
C TYR A 59 5.85 -2.23 7.60
N GLU A 60 6.43 -1.13 7.15
CA GLU A 60 7.87 -0.99 6.96
C GLU A 60 8.64 -1.05 8.28
N GLU A 61 8.19 -0.37 9.34
CA GLU A 61 8.87 -0.38 10.64
C GLU A 61 8.77 -1.74 11.35
N VAL A 62 7.58 -2.35 11.35
CA VAL A 62 7.33 -3.58 12.12
C VAL A 62 7.88 -4.83 11.41
N PHE A 63 7.64 -4.94 10.11
CA PHE A 63 7.93 -6.16 9.35
C PHE A 63 9.12 -6.02 8.43
N GLN A 64 9.57 -4.79 8.16
CA GLN A 64 10.67 -4.53 7.25
C GLN A 64 10.42 -5.19 5.88
N CYS A 65 9.18 -5.08 5.40
CA CYS A 65 8.73 -5.69 4.16
C CYS A 65 9.30 -4.99 2.91
N ILE A 66 9.26 -5.69 1.79
CA ILE A 66 9.55 -5.17 0.44
C ILE A 66 8.30 -5.36 -0.44
N PRO A 67 8.07 -4.50 -1.45
CA PRO A 67 8.87 -3.34 -1.86
C PRO A 67 8.83 -2.17 -0.85
N THR A 68 9.82 -1.27 -0.90
CA THR A 68 9.90 -0.04 -0.09
C THR A 68 10.71 1.04 -0.83
N ASP A 69 10.34 2.31 -0.66
CA ASP A 69 11.06 3.45 -1.27
C ASP A 69 12.44 3.69 -0.63
N THR A 70 12.72 3.07 0.51
CA THR A 70 14.02 3.16 1.17
C THR A 70 15.11 2.33 0.48
N VAL A 71 14.73 1.39 -0.40
CA VAL A 71 15.64 0.47 -1.07
C VAL A 71 15.64 0.73 -2.58
N VAL A 72 16.63 1.49 -3.05
CA VAL A 72 16.70 1.93 -4.45
C VAL A 72 17.59 1.06 -5.36
N ASN A 73 18.30 0.06 -4.80
CA ASN A 73 19.19 -0.84 -5.54
C ASN A 73 19.41 -2.20 -4.82
N PHE A 74 20.03 -3.17 -5.49
CA PHE A 74 20.23 -4.53 -4.95
C PHE A 74 21.22 -4.57 -3.77
N SER A 75 22.21 -3.67 -3.73
CA SER A 75 23.15 -3.58 -2.60
C SER A 75 22.43 -3.18 -1.32
N MET A 76 21.55 -2.18 -1.40
CA MET A 76 20.69 -1.75 -0.30
C MET A 76 19.67 -2.82 0.07
N LEU A 77 19.11 -3.55 -0.92
CA LEU A 77 18.17 -4.63 -0.66
C LEU A 77 18.80 -5.71 0.22
N LYS A 78 20.03 -6.12 -0.08
CA LYS A 78 20.76 -7.10 0.72
C LYS A 78 20.95 -6.61 2.16
N GLN A 79 21.43 -5.38 2.33
CA GLN A 79 21.60 -4.77 3.66
C GLN A 79 20.28 -4.61 4.42
N TYR A 80 19.18 -4.37 3.71
CA TYR A 80 17.85 -4.29 4.30
C TYR A 80 17.41 -5.67 4.79
N GLN A 81 17.50 -6.71 3.96
CA GLN A 81 17.10 -8.07 4.32
C GLN A 81 17.95 -8.71 5.44
N ASP A 82 19.19 -8.26 5.64
CA ASP A 82 20.05 -8.75 6.73
C ASP A 82 19.64 -8.24 8.13
N LYS A 83 18.77 -7.22 8.22
CA LYS A 83 18.28 -6.71 9.51
C LYS A 83 17.16 -7.59 10.06
N ILE A 84 17.12 -7.71 11.39
CA ILE A 84 16.05 -8.42 12.09
C ILE A 84 14.87 -7.45 12.28
N PRO A 85 13.67 -7.76 11.76
CA PRO A 85 12.49 -6.90 11.92
C PRO A 85 12.00 -6.85 13.38
N ILE A 86 11.25 -5.81 13.72
CA ILE A 86 10.66 -5.64 15.07
C ILE A 86 9.73 -6.81 15.40
N SER A 87 8.96 -7.29 14.43
CA SER A 87 8.10 -8.48 14.58
C SER A 87 8.78 -9.73 15.13
N LEU A 88 10.10 -9.87 14.93
CA LEU A 88 10.88 -10.99 15.48
C LEU A 88 11.67 -10.61 16.73
N SER A 89 12.18 -9.38 16.80
CA SER A 89 13.03 -8.93 17.91
C SER A 89 12.24 -8.48 19.14
N ASP A 90 11.07 -7.85 18.96
CA ASP A 90 10.16 -7.44 20.01
C ASP A 90 8.68 -7.62 19.56
N PRO A 91 8.11 -8.82 19.76
CA PRO A 91 6.74 -9.12 19.38
C PRO A 91 5.68 -8.30 20.10
N LEU A 92 5.95 -7.83 21.33
CA LEU A 92 4.99 -7.02 22.09
C LEU A 92 4.88 -5.62 21.50
N LEU A 93 6.01 -4.98 21.21
CA LEU A 93 6.03 -3.70 20.51
C LEU A 93 5.43 -3.82 19.11
N ALA A 94 5.75 -4.90 18.39
CA ALA A 94 5.17 -5.16 17.07
C ALA A 94 3.64 -5.24 17.12
N GLN A 95 3.08 -5.90 18.13
CA GLN A 95 1.64 -5.99 18.35
C GLN A 95 1.03 -4.61 18.64
N GLU A 96 1.62 -3.83 19.55
CA GLU A 96 1.16 -2.47 19.90
C GLU A 96 1.15 -1.55 18.66
N MET A 97 2.20 -1.60 17.84
CA MET A 97 2.26 -0.83 16.59
C MET A 97 1.21 -1.31 15.58
N ALA A 98 1.05 -2.63 15.44
CA ALA A 98 0.09 -3.23 14.49
C ALA A 98 -1.37 -2.93 14.83
N GLU A 99 -1.72 -2.69 16.10
CA GLU A 99 -3.08 -2.26 16.50
C GLU A 99 -3.49 -0.91 15.88
N ASN A 100 -2.52 -0.09 15.48
CA ASN A 100 -2.78 1.18 14.80
C ASN A 100 -3.05 1.03 13.30
N ILE A 101 -2.83 -0.16 12.73
CA ILE A 101 -3.16 -0.44 11.33
C ILE A 101 -4.68 -0.55 11.21
N LYS A 102 -5.23 0.17 10.24
CA LYS A 102 -6.67 0.08 9.95
C LYS A 102 -6.91 -0.11 8.47
N GLY A 103 -7.63 -1.18 8.14
CA GLY A 103 -7.84 -1.61 6.76
C GLY A 103 -6.56 -2.16 6.15
N HIS A 104 -6.46 -2.03 4.82
CA HIS A 104 -5.41 -2.68 4.02
C HIS A 104 -4.73 -1.74 3.02
N LEU A 105 -5.13 -0.47 2.96
CA LEU A 105 -4.47 0.50 2.09
C LEU A 105 -3.02 0.72 2.53
N VAL A 106 -2.12 0.72 1.55
CA VAL A 106 -0.71 1.09 1.67
C VAL A 106 -0.32 1.84 0.39
N ASP A 107 0.63 2.76 0.50
CA ASP A 107 1.23 3.44 -0.63
C ASP A 107 2.05 2.43 -1.45
N LEU A 108 1.88 2.49 -2.78
CA LEU A 108 2.72 1.73 -3.70
C LEU A 108 4.10 2.39 -3.75
N PRO A 109 5.19 1.70 -3.39
CA PRO A 109 6.54 2.24 -3.48
C PRO A 109 6.93 2.45 -4.95
N LEU A 110 7.30 3.67 -5.32
CA LEU A 110 7.65 4.06 -6.69
C LEU A 110 9.17 4.13 -6.92
N HIS A 111 9.96 4.14 -5.85
CA HIS A 111 11.41 4.25 -5.85
C HIS A 111 12.12 2.91 -5.54
N PHE A 112 11.36 1.85 -5.27
CA PHE A 112 11.93 0.54 -5.04
C PHE A 112 12.74 0.06 -6.26
N LEU A 113 14.02 -0.23 -6.05
CA LEU A 113 14.99 -0.65 -7.08
C LEU A 113 15.07 0.28 -8.31
N CYS A 114 14.73 1.55 -8.17
CA CYS A 114 14.70 2.48 -9.31
C CYS A 114 16.07 2.77 -9.95
N ASN A 115 17.17 2.38 -9.30
CA ASN A 115 18.52 2.52 -9.82
C ASN A 115 19.06 1.24 -10.50
N GLU A 116 18.21 0.22 -10.70
CA GLU A 116 18.57 -1.04 -11.34
C GLU A 116 17.85 -1.21 -12.69
N ASP A 117 18.47 -1.95 -13.63
CA ASP A 117 17.74 -2.46 -14.79
C ASP A 117 17.06 -3.78 -14.41
N LEU A 118 15.75 -3.74 -14.20
CA LEU A 118 14.96 -4.89 -13.77
C LEU A 118 14.60 -5.85 -14.91
N LYS A 119 15.11 -5.63 -16.13
CA LYS A 119 14.98 -6.59 -17.23
C LYS A 119 15.77 -7.86 -16.91
N PRO A 120 15.29 -9.03 -17.37
CA PRO A 120 16.09 -10.24 -17.27
C PRO A 120 17.44 -10.08 -17.99
N ALA A 121 18.49 -10.64 -17.41
CA ALA A 121 19.83 -10.54 -18.00
C ALA A 121 19.87 -11.25 -19.36
N ALA A 122 20.49 -10.63 -20.36
CA ALA A 122 20.46 -11.09 -21.75
C ALA A 122 20.99 -12.53 -21.97
N GLY A 123 21.80 -13.06 -21.03
CA GLY A 123 22.33 -14.42 -21.07
C GLY A 123 21.43 -15.48 -20.42
N THR A 124 20.29 -15.10 -19.83
CA THR A 124 19.33 -16.05 -19.25
C THR A 124 18.23 -16.40 -20.25
N VAL A 125 17.52 -17.50 -19.99
CA VAL A 125 16.39 -17.94 -20.81
C VAL A 125 15.33 -16.84 -20.92
N GLU A 126 15.04 -16.17 -19.81
CA GLU A 126 14.09 -15.06 -19.72
C GLU A 126 14.56 -13.83 -20.49
N GLY A 127 15.88 -13.59 -20.58
CA GLY A 127 16.46 -12.50 -21.36
C GLY A 127 16.46 -12.73 -22.87
N MET A 128 16.41 -14.01 -23.30
CA MET A 128 16.29 -14.39 -24.71
C MET A 128 14.84 -14.47 -25.18
N MET A 129 13.88 -14.46 -24.27
CA MET A 129 12.45 -14.49 -24.58
C MET A 129 11.96 -13.14 -25.16
N PRO A 130 10.93 -13.15 -26.03
CA PRO A 130 10.32 -11.92 -26.51
C PRO A 130 9.76 -11.07 -25.35
N THR A 131 10.00 -9.76 -25.40
CA THR A 131 9.51 -8.83 -24.38
C THR A 131 7.97 -8.80 -24.25
N ALA A 132 7.26 -9.24 -25.30
CA ALA A 132 5.80 -9.37 -25.32
C ALA A 132 5.24 -10.38 -24.30
N LEU A 133 6.08 -11.22 -23.68
CA LEU A 133 5.65 -12.05 -22.55
C LEU A 133 5.46 -11.25 -21.25
N TRP A 134 5.98 -10.01 -21.20
CA TRP A 134 6.02 -9.18 -20.00
C TRP A 134 5.20 -7.88 -20.10
N THR A 135 4.52 -7.64 -21.23
CA THR A 135 3.75 -6.41 -21.54
C THR A 135 2.39 -6.75 -22.10
#